data_AF-A0A1A9QE35-F1
#
_entry.id   AF-A0A1A9QE35-F1
#
_cell.length_a   1.000
_cell.length_b   1.000
_cell.length_c   1.000
_cell.angle_alpha   90.00
_cell.angle_beta   90.00
_cell.angle_gamma   90.00
#
_symmetry.space_group_name_H-M   'P 1'
#
loop_
_entity.id
_entity.type
_entity.pdbx_description
1 polymer ?
#
loop_
_entity_poly.entity_id
_entity_poly.type
_entity_poly.pdbx_seq_one_letter_code
_entity_poly.pdbx_strand_id
1 'polypeptide(L)'
;MTTPIKLAIAGVSVSGVAVGAGVGIHQLVKQPAKKSITKLLSEKNKAIITTGETSKWDPKWTAFKNAHSQNAPTGDWAIDQWETKKGTNDGLNAFKQLCVDNAKKEVENENAQLFKDVKTYCVE
;
A
#
# COMPACT_ATOMS: atom_id res chain seq x y z
N MET A 1 46.72 9.65 -23.50
CA MET A 1 46.00 8.99 -24.61
C MET A 1 45.44 7.69 -24.08
N THR A 2 44.16 7.68 -23.70
CA THR A 2 43.47 6.53 -23.12
C THR A 2 42.62 5.85 -24.19
N THR A 3 42.97 4.63 -24.53
CA THR A 3 42.22 3.76 -25.46
C THR A 3 41.05 3.12 -24.71
N PRO A 4 39.81 3.13 -25.24
CA PRO A 4 38.68 2.48 -24.60
C PRO A 4 38.67 0.96 -24.85
N ILE A 5 38.51 0.21 -23.76
CA ILE A 5 38.26 -1.24 -23.77
C ILE A 5 36.82 -1.49 -24.24
N LYS A 6 36.68 -2.32 -25.27
CA LYS A 6 35.40 -2.89 -25.72
C LYS A 6 34.92 -3.91 -24.71
N LEU A 7 33.70 -3.76 -24.21
CA LEU A 7 32.94 -4.85 -23.61
C LEU A 7 31.67 -5.04 -24.43
N ALA A 8 31.61 -6.16 -25.14
CA ALA A 8 30.45 -6.62 -25.90
C ALA A 8 29.55 -7.45 -24.99
N ILE A 9 28.27 -7.10 -24.90
CA ILE A 9 27.22 -8.01 -24.46
C ILE A 9 26.16 -8.01 -25.58
N ALA A 10 26.09 -9.14 -26.28
CA ALA A 10 25.01 -9.54 -27.18
C ALA A 10 23.71 -9.74 -26.38
N GLY A 11 22.49 -9.48 -26.84
CA GLY A 11 21.96 -8.99 -28.11
C GLY A 11 20.45 -9.28 -28.11
N VAL A 12 19.62 -8.30 -28.48
CA VAL A 12 18.51 -8.49 -29.44
C VAL A 12 18.49 -7.23 -30.29
N SER A 13 18.82 -7.40 -31.56
CA SER A 13 18.75 -6.41 -32.62
C SER A 13 17.30 -5.94 -32.84
N VAL A 14 17.07 -4.63 -32.85
CA VAL A 14 15.88 -4.03 -33.50
C VAL A 14 16.37 -3.22 -34.70
N SER A 15 17.06 -3.87 -35.63
CA SER A 15 17.28 -3.32 -36.96
C SER A 15 15.98 -3.50 -37.76
N GLY A 16 15.16 -2.46 -37.79
CA GLY A 16 13.93 -2.44 -38.56
C GLY A 16 13.12 -1.16 -38.36
N VAL A 17 13.68 -0.01 -38.76
CA VAL A 17 12.83 1.18 -38.99
C VAL A 17 12.26 1.05 -40.40
N ALA A 18 11.14 0.35 -40.54
CA ALA A 18 10.32 0.47 -41.74
C ALA A 18 9.60 1.81 -41.65
N VAL A 19 9.98 2.79 -42.48
CA VAL A 19 9.27 4.06 -42.62
C VAL A 19 8.00 3.80 -43.43
N GLY A 20 7.02 3.16 -42.78
CA GLY A 20 5.64 3.09 -43.24
C GLY A 20 4.83 4.14 -42.49
N ALA A 21 4.13 5.01 -43.21
CA ALA A 21 3.19 5.95 -42.62
C ALA A 21 2.09 5.17 -41.87
N GLY A 22 2.26 5.04 -40.56
CA GLY A 22 1.34 4.33 -39.67
C GLY A 22 1.34 5.01 -38.32
N VAL A 23 0.31 5.82 -38.09
CA VAL A 23 -0.03 6.43 -36.80
C VAL A 23 -0.11 5.33 -35.73
N GLY A 24 0.71 5.43 -34.67
CA GLY A 24 0.59 4.50 -33.57
C GLY A 24 1.78 4.43 -32.62
N ILE A 25 2.13 5.54 -31.99
CA ILE A 25 2.82 5.51 -30.68
C ILE A 25 1.86 4.92 -29.64
N HIS A 26 1.61 3.61 -29.72
CA HIS A 26 0.81 2.89 -28.72
C HIS A 26 1.65 1.89 -27.92
N GLN A 27 2.92 2.23 -27.69
CA GLN A 27 3.74 1.64 -26.61
C GLN A 27 3.83 2.58 -25.40
N LEU A 28 2.79 3.40 -25.17
CA LEU A 28 2.55 4.00 -23.86
C LEU A 28 2.20 2.86 -22.89
N VAL A 29 3.21 2.47 -22.11
CA VAL A 29 3.09 1.63 -20.92
C VAL A 29 1.81 2.00 -20.18
N LYS A 30 0.81 1.11 -20.19
CA LYS A 30 -0.39 1.24 -19.35
C LYS A 30 0.09 1.12 -17.89
N GLN A 31 0.51 2.23 -17.29
CA GLN A 31 0.74 2.24 -15.85
C GLN A 31 -0.58 1.89 -15.18
N PRO A 32 -0.61 0.93 -14.23
CA PRO A 32 -1.82 0.62 -13.51
C PRO A 32 -2.25 1.88 -12.75
N ALA A 33 -3.43 2.39 -13.07
CA ALA A 33 -3.99 3.54 -12.36
C ALA A 33 -4.15 3.16 -10.88
N LYS A 34 -3.51 3.94 -9.99
CA LYS A 34 -3.66 3.76 -8.54
C LYS A 34 -5.12 3.89 -8.15
N LYS A 35 -5.54 3.14 -7.13
CA LYS A 35 -6.89 3.20 -6.56
C LYS A 35 -6.80 3.38 -5.05
N SER A 36 -7.77 4.07 -4.47
CA SER A 36 -7.91 4.09 -3.02
C SER A 36 -8.12 2.68 -2.46
N ILE A 37 -7.60 2.43 -1.26
CA ILE A 37 -7.78 1.14 -0.59
C ILE A 37 -9.27 0.86 -0.36
N THR A 38 -10.07 1.87 0.00
CA THR A 38 -11.54 1.73 0.10
C THR A 38 -12.14 1.20 -1.21
N LYS A 39 -11.74 1.73 -2.38
CA LYS A 39 -12.25 1.27 -3.67
C LYS A 39 -11.85 -0.19 -3.94
N LEU A 40 -10.61 -0.56 -3.66
CA LEU A 40 -10.13 -1.94 -3.80
C LEU A 40 -10.86 -2.92 -2.86
N LEU A 41 -11.19 -2.49 -1.63
CA LEU A 41 -11.98 -3.28 -0.70
C LEU A 41 -13.42 -3.45 -1.19
N SER A 42 -14.05 -2.38 -1.70
CA SER A 42 -15.42 -2.43 -2.22
C SER A 42 -15.55 -3.32 -3.45
N GLU A 43 -14.55 -3.33 -4.34
CA GLU A 43 -14.48 -4.28 -5.47
C GLU A 43 -14.49 -5.76 -5.01
N LYS A 44 -14.19 -6.02 -3.72
CA LYS A 44 -14.24 -7.33 -3.08
C LYS A 44 -15.38 -7.52 -2.08
N ASN A 45 -16.38 -6.64 -2.10
CA ASN A 45 -17.49 -6.63 -1.15
C ASN A 45 -17.02 -6.54 0.31
N LYS A 46 -15.91 -5.82 0.55
CA LYS A 46 -15.37 -5.54 1.88
C LYS A 46 -15.44 -4.04 2.18
N ALA A 47 -15.60 -3.71 3.45
CA ALA A 47 -15.58 -2.35 3.95
C ALA A 47 -14.78 -2.30 5.25
N ILE A 48 -14.22 -1.13 5.56
CA ILE A 48 -13.63 -0.92 6.88
C ILE A 48 -14.71 -0.86 7.96
N ILE A 49 -14.38 -1.32 9.15
CA ILE A 49 -15.21 -1.20 10.35
C ILE A 49 -15.46 0.30 10.60
N THR A 50 -16.69 0.64 10.94
CA THR A 50 -17.02 2.02 11.27
C THR A 50 -16.56 2.34 12.69
N THR A 51 -16.08 3.56 12.95
CA THR A 51 -15.49 3.92 14.25
C THR A 51 -16.45 3.75 15.44
N GLY A 52 -17.76 3.76 15.19
CA GLY A 52 -18.84 3.54 16.17
C GLY A 52 -19.11 2.06 16.52
N GLU A 53 -18.59 1.08 15.78
CA GLU A 53 -18.81 -0.35 16.04
C GLU A 53 -17.79 -0.92 17.04
N THR A 54 -17.87 -0.48 18.30
CA THR A 54 -16.88 -0.77 19.35
C THR A 54 -16.53 -2.26 19.49
N SER A 55 -17.51 -3.16 19.44
CA SER A 55 -17.28 -4.61 19.60
C SER A 55 -16.41 -5.24 18.51
N LYS A 56 -16.37 -4.65 17.31
CA LYS A 56 -15.55 -5.15 16.18
C LYS A 56 -14.10 -4.68 16.25
N TRP A 57 -13.83 -3.61 17.00
CA TRP A 57 -12.50 -3.01 17.10
C TRP A 57 -11.58 -3.74 18.08
N ASP A 58 -12.10 -4.29 19.16
CA ASP A 58 -11.32 -4.97 20.20
C ASP A 58 -10.42 -6.11 19.65
N PRO A 59 -10.91 -7.05 18.82
CA PRO A 59 -10.05 -8.09 18.27
C PRO A 59 -8.99 -7.53 17.31
N LYS A 60 -9.33 -6.51 16.52
CA LYS A 60 -8.41 -5.90 15.56
C LYS A 60 -7.31 -5.09 16.24
N TRP A 61 -7.67 -4.34 17.28
CA TRP A 61 -6.73 -3.60 18.11
C TRP A 61 -5.79 -4.53 18.86
N THR A 62 -6.32 -5.64 19.38
CA THR A 62 -5.50 -6.69 20.01
C THR A 62 -4.49 -7.27 19.03
N ALA A 63 -4.93 -7.62 17.81
CA ALA A 63 -4.04 -8.12 16.76
C ALA A 63 -2.94 -7.09 16.40
N PHE A 64 -3.30 -5.82 16.28
CA PHE A 64 -2.35 -4.75 15.99
C PHE A 64 -1.31 -4.59 17.11
N LYS A 65 -1.74 -4.54 18.38
CA LYS A 65 -0.82 -4.49 19.53
C LYS A 65 0.12 -5.68 19.59
N ASN A 66 -0.35 -6.88 19.27
CA ASN A 66 0.48 -8.07 19.27
C ASN A 66 1.57 -8.01 18.20
N ALA A 67 1.22 -7.56 16.99
CA ALA A 67 2.17 -7.34 15.90
C ALA A 67 3.24 -6.28 16.25
N HIS A 68 2.88 -5.31 17.09
CA HIS A 68 3.74 -4.22 17.56
C HIS A 68 4.15 -4.35 19.05
N SER A 69 4.22 -5.59 19.54
CA SER A 69 4.56 -5.87 20.95
C SER A 69 6.04 -5.64 21.26
N GLN A 70 6.91 -5.94 20.29
CA GLN A 70 8.37 -5.77 20.41
C GLN A 70 8.84 -4.40 19.93
N ASN A 71 8.15 -3.82 18.94
CA ASN A 71 8.54 -2.57 18.31
C ASN A 71 7.30 -1.69 18.10
N ALA A 72 7.43 -0.40 18.43
CA ALA A 72 6.39 0.58 18.17
C ALA A 72 6.03 0.61 16.68
N PRO A 73 4.75 0.85 16.33
CA PRO A 73 4.36 1.00 14.95
C PRO A 73 4.98 2.27 14.36
N THR A 74 5.31 2.24 13.07
CA THR A 74 6.03 3.31 12.36
C THR A 74 5.35 3.66 11.05
N GLY A 75 5.80 4.75 10.41
CA GLY A 75 5.29 5.19 9.11
C GLY A 75 3.80 5.49 9.15
N ASP A 76 3.05 4.93 8.20
CA ASP A 76 1.60 5.09 8.07
C ASP A 76 0.79 4.57 9.27
N TRP A 77 1.43 3.83 10.19
CA TRP A 77 0.81 3.25 11.37
C TRP A 77 1.33 3.86 12.68
N ALA A 78 2.17 4.89 12.62
CA ALA A 78 2.77 5.49 13.80
C ALA A 78 1.72 6.03 14.78
N ILE A 79 1.88 5.69 16.06
CA ILE A 79 1.10 6.24 17.16
C ILE A 79 2.07 6.87 18.16
N ASP A 80 1.94 8.17 18.35
CA ASP A 80 2.78 8.92 19.28
C ASP A 80 2.65 8.40 20.70
N GLN A 81 3.79 8.25 21.37
CA GLN A 81 3.86 7.72 22.74
C GLN A 81 3.22 6.32 22.84
N TRP A 82 3.47 5.46 21.84
CA TRP A 82 2.96 4.08 21.76
C TRP A 82 2.97 3.33 23.10
N GLU A 83 4.10 3.34 23.79
CA GLU A 83 4.28 2.60 25.05
C GLU A 83 3.28 3.00 26.14
N THR A 84 2.91 4.28 26.20
CA THR A 84 1.92 4.77 27.18
C THR A 84 0.49 4.66 26.65
N LYS A 85 0.28 4.87 25.34
CA LYS A 85 -1.07 4.90 24.75
C LYS A 85 -1.65 3.55 24.38
N LYS A 86 -0.84 2.51 24.13
CA LYS A 86 -1.33 1.18 23.69
C LYS A 86 -2.30 0.50 24.67
N GLY A 87 -2.29 0.89 25.94
CA GLY A 87 -3.22 0.43 26.97
C GLY A 87 -4.44 1.32 27.21
N THR A 88 -4.61 2.40 26.43
CA THR A 88 -5.58 3.47 26.71
C THR A 88 -6.63 3.62 25.60
N ASN A 89 -7.72 4.30 25.91
CA ASN A 89 -8.74 4.68 24.92
C ASN A 89 -8.18 5.64 23.86
N ASP A 90 -7.22 6.50 24.22
CA ASP A 90 -6.59 7.40 23.26
C ASP A 90 -5.80 6.64 22.19
N GLY A 91 -5.09 5.57 22.59
CA GLY A 91 -4.41 4.68 21.64
C GLY A 91 -5.38 3.95 20.71
N LEU A 92 -6.49 3.46 21.25
CA LEU A 92 -7.55 2.84 20.44
C LEU A 92 -8.16 3.84 19.45
N ASN A 93 -8.43 5.08 19.89
CA ASN A 93 -8.98 6.13 19.03
C ASN A 93 -8.00 6.53 17.94
N ALA A 94 -6.70 6.66 18.26
CA ALA A 94 -5.65 6.91 17.27
C ALA A 94 -5.59 5.78 16.24
N PHE A 95 -5.64 4.52 16.67
CA PHE A 95 -5.68 3.36 15.78
C PHE A 95 -6.89 3.35 14.85
N LYS A 96 -8.09 3.60 15.38
CA LYS A 96 -9.32 3.74 14.58
C LYS A 96 -9.17 4.83 13.52
N GLN A 97 -8.58 5.97 13.89
CA GLN A 97 -8.34 7.08 12.98
C GLN A 97 -7.33 6.71 11.87
N LEU A 98 -6.24 6.03 12.22
CA LEU A 98 -5.27 5.51 11.25
C LEU A 98 -5.93 4.57 10.24
N CYS A 99 -6.85 3.71 10.68
CA CYS A 99 -7.62 2.86 9.77
C CYS A 99 -8.42 3.68 8.74
N VAL A 100 -9.09 4.74 9.19
CA VAL A 100 -9.86 5.63 8.32
C VAL A 100 -8.94 6.37 7.33
N ASP A 101 -7.80 6.85 7.80
CA ASP A 101 -6.89 7.65 6.97
C ASP A 101 -6.09 6.79 5.99
N ASN A 102 -5.62 5.61 6.42
CA ASN A 102 -4.93 4.67 5.56
C ASN A 102 -5.86 4.06 4.50
N ALA A 103 -7.14 3.82 4.81
CA ALA A 103 -8.09 3.33 3.81
C ALA A 103 -8.33 4.31 2.65
N LYS A 104 -8.14 5.63 2.86
CA LYS A 104 -8.28 6.65 1.82
C LYS A 104 -7.07 6.73 0.89
N LYS A 105 -5.91 6.23 1.33
CA LYS A 105 -4.67 6.29 0.54
C LYS A 105 -4.77 5.44 -0.72
N GLU A 106 -4.07 5.87 -1.76
CA GLU A 106 -4.03 5.18 -3.04
C GLU A 106 -2.84 4.23 -3.13
N VAL A 107 -3.08 3.03 -3.64
CA VAL A 107 -2.07 2.01 -3.87
C VAL A 107 -2.16 1.49 -5.30
N GLU A 108 -1.06 0.91 -5.78
CA GLU A 108 -1.00 0.33 -7.13
C GLU A 108 -1.93 -0.87 -7.28
N ASN A 109 -1.98 -1.72 -6.26
CA ASN A 109 -2.79 -2.92 -6.20
C ASN A 109 -2.78 -3.52 -4.79
N GLU A 110 -3.41 -4.68 -4.64
CA GLU A 110 -3.58 -5.40 -3.38
C GLU A 110 -2.29 -5.99 -2.80
N ASN A 111 -1.20 -6.04 -3.57
CA ASN A 111 0.09 -6.52 -3.06
C ASN A 111 0.80 -5.47 -2.22
N ALA A 112 0.38 -4.20 -2.29
CA ALA A 112 0.88 -3.12 -1.47
C ALA A 112 0.71 -3.46 0.03
N GLN A 113 1.77 -3.26 0.81
CA GLN A 113 1.76 -3.58 2.24
C GLN A 113 0.64 -2.82 2.97
N LEU A 114 0.45 -1.55 2.65
CA LEU A 114 -0.61 -0.73 3.23
C LEU A 114 -2.02 -1.30 2.98
N PHE A 115 -2.29 -1.88 1.80
CA PHE A 115 -3.57 -2.54 1.54
C PHE A 115 -3.74 -3.78 2.41
N LYS A 116 -2.68 -4.61 2.52
CA LYS A 116 -2.69 -5.82 3.35
C LYS A 116 -2.92 -5.48 4.82
N ASP A 117 -2.26 -4.44 5.32
CA ASP A 117 -2.41 -3.99 6.71
C ASP A 117 -3.83 -3.46 6.96
N VAL A 118 -4.36 -2.59 6.12
CA VAL A 118 -5.74 -2.09 6.25
C VAL A 118 -6.74 -3.24 6.18
N LYS A 119 -6.56 -4.19 5.27
CA LYS A 119 -7.40 -5.39 5.18
C LYS A 119 -7.32 -6.26 6.45
N THR A 120 -6.16 -6.32 7.09
CA THR A 120 -5.94 -7.14 8.29
C THR A 120 -6.52 -6.47 9.54
N TYR A 121 -6.29 -5.17 9.70
CA TYR A 121 -6.55 -4.46 10.95
C TYR A 121 -7.83 -3.61 10.94
N CYS A 122 -8.39 -3.28 9.78
CA CYS A 122 -9.48 -2.30 9.71
C CYS A 122 -10.77 -2.87 9.12
N VAL A 123 -10.76 -4.07 8.57
CA VAL A 123 -11.91 -4.70 7.89
C VAL A 123 -12.47 -5.81 8.77
N GLU A 124 -13.78 -6.02 8.72
CA GLU A 124 -14.45 -7.16 9.37
C GLU A 124 -14.01 -8.50 8.77
#